data_AF-A0A526Q6H0-F1
#
_entry.id   AF-A0A526Q6H0-F1
#
_cell.length_a   1.000
_cell.length_b   1.000
_cell.length_c   1.000
_cell.angle_alpha   90.00
_cell.angle_beta   90.00
_cell.angle_gamma   90.00
#
_symmetry.space_group_name_H-M   'P 1'
#
loop_
_entity.id
_entity.type
_entity.pdbx_description
1 polymer ?
#
loop_
_entity_poly.entity_id
_entity_poly.type
_entity_poly.pdbx_seq_one_letter_code
_entity_poly.pdbx_strand_id
1 'polypeptide(L)'
;MSEALERLTARVRACRICVEKPLGRPLPHEPRPVLRPSSTARILLASQAPGSKVHLSGMPFTDASGDRLRSWLSVTSEEFYD
;
A
#
# COMPACT_ATOMS: atom_id res chain seq x y z
N MET A 1 -14.88 -9.53 0.24
CA MET A 1 -14.09 -9.52 1.51
C MET A 1 -15.10 -9.54 2.66
N SER A 2 -14.67 -9.60 3.93
CA SER A 2 -15.63 -9.34 5.01
C SER A 2 -16.09 -7.89 4.96
N GLU A 3 -17.36 -7.63 5.28
CA GLU A 3 -17.94 -6.28 5.26
C GLU A 3 -17.16 -5.31 6.17
N ALA A 4 -16.67 -5.80 7.31
CA ALA A 4 -15.83 -5.04 8.23
C ALA A 4 -14.51 -4.60 7.58
N LEU A 5 -13.86 -5.48 6.81
CA LEU A 5 -12.60 -5.18 6.14
C LEU A 5 -12.79 -4.20 4.97
N GLU A 6 -13.92 -4.31 4.25
CA GLU A 6 -14.28 -3.37 3.19
C GLU A 6 -14.51 -1.96 3.76
N ARG A 7 -15.28 -1.82 4.85
CA ARG A 7 -15.48 -0.54 5.53
C ARG A 7 -14.17 0.07 6.04
N LEU A 8 -13.29 -0.74 6.62
CA LEU A 8 -11.97 -0.28 7.07
C LEU A 8 -11.12 0.19 5.88
N THR A 9 -11.11 -0.56 4.79
CA THR A 9 -10.35 -0.22 3.58
C THR A 9 -10.83 1.10 2.99
N ALA A 10 -12.15 1.33 2.91
CA ALA A 10 -12.71 2.59 2.44
C ALA A 10 -12.27 3.77 3.31
N ARG A 11 -12.32 3.62 4.64
CA ARG A 11 -11.84 4.63 5.59
C ARG A 11 -10.36 4.93 5.43
N VAL A 12 -9.53 3.90 5.26
CA VAL A 12 -8.08 4.09 5.06
C VAL A 12 -7.80 4.79 3.73
N ARG A 13 -8.48 4.41 2.64
CA ARG A 13 -8.32 5.06 1.32
C ARG A 13 -8.73 6.53 1.31
N ALA A 14 -9.68 6.92 2.16
CA ALA A 14 -10.11 8.31 2.33
C ALA A 14 -9.28 9.11 3.36
N CYS A 15 -8.24 8.52 3.95
CA CYS A 15 -7.48 9.15 5.02
C CYS A 15 -6.67 10.36 4.52
N ARG A 16 -6.83 11.50 5.20
CA ARG A 16 -6.16 12.78 4.88
C ARG A 16 -5.34 13.36 6.05
N ILE A 17 -5.10 12.57 7.10
CA ILE A 17 -4.47 13.05 8.34
C ILE A 17 -3.13 13.76 8.10
N CYS A 18 -2.29 13.24 7.20
CA CYS A 18 -0.97 13.81 6.93
C CYS A 18 -0.97 15.19 6.25
N VAL A 19 -2.13 15.67 5.78
CA VAL A 19 -2.29 17.06 5.28
C VAL A 19 -3.19 17.89 6.19
N GLU A 20 -4.23 17.31 6.77
CA GLU A 20 -5.21 18.04 7.59
C GLU A 20 -4.80 18.18 9.07
N LYS A 21 -4.11 17.18 9.62
CA LYS A 21 -3.70 17.11 11.03
C LYS A 21 -2.32 16.45 11.15
N PRO A 22 -1.28 16.98 10.49
CA PRO A 22 0.02 16.34 10.44
C PRO A 22 0.71 16.35 11.80
N LEU A 23 1.46 15.29 12.08
CA LEU A 23 2.51 15.33 13.09
C LEU A 23 3.76 15.93 12.43
N GLY A 24 3.96 17.24 12.59
CA GLY A 24 5.04 18.00 11.93
C GLY A 24 4.52 18.81 10.75
N ARG A 25 5.27 18.82 9.63
CA ARG A 25 4.88 19.58 8.44
C ARG A 25 3.84 18.80 7.62
N PRO A 26 2.83 19.47 7.04
CA PRO A 26 1.91 18.83 6.13
C PRO A 26 2.66 18.25 4.94
N LEU A 27 2.16 17.14 4.40
CA LEU A 27 2.70 16.59 3.15
C LEU A 27 2.59 17.64 2.03
N PRO A 28 3.61 17.75 1.17
CA PRO A 28 3.60 18.69 0.05
C PRO A 28 2.71 18.24 -1.12
N HIS A 29 2.13 17.03 -1.04
CA HIS A 29 1.27 16.43 -2.04
C HIS A 29 0.05 15.77 -1.39
N GLU A 30 -0.97 15.48 -2.19
CA GLU A 30 -2.17 14.78 -1.74
C GLU A 30 -1.83 13.40 -1.12
N PRO A 31 -2.43 13.01 0.01
CA PRO A 31 -2.27 11.67 0.55
C PRO A 31 -2.85 10.63 -0.41
N ARG A 32 -2.09 9.57 -0.64
CA ARG A 32 -2.57 8.40 -1.38
C ARG A 32 -2.25 7.12 -0.60
N PRO A 33 -3.12 6.71 0.33
CA PRO A 33 -2.96 5.47 1.07
C PRO A 33 -2.90 4.26 0.12
N VAL A 34 -1.81 3.49 0.16
CA VAL A 34 -1.58 2.33 -0.71
C VAL A 34 -1.70 1.05 0.10
N LEU A 35 -2.68 0.21 -0.23
CA LEU A 35 -2.93 -1.07 0.43
C LEU A 35 -3.68 -2.04 -0.49
N ARG A 36 -3.38 -3.34 -0.35
CA ARG A 36 -4.07 -4.46 -1.01
C ARG A 36 -4.55 -5.45 0.05
N PRO A 37 -5.75 -5.23 0.62
CA PRO A 37 -6.29 -6.09 1.65
C PRO A 37 -6.86 -7.39 1.06
N SER A 38 -6.78 -8.47 1.81
CA SER A 38 -7.41 -9.75 1.48
C SER A 38 -7.91 -10.41 2.76
N SER A 39 -9.13 -10.95 2.72
CA SER A 39 -9.71 -11.70 3.85
C SER A 39 -9.21 -13.15 3.91
N THR A 40 -8.47 -13.60 2.90
CA THR A 40 -7.96 -14.99 2.78
C THR A 40 -6.43 -15.05 2.78
N ALA A 41 -5.75 -13.91 2.78
CA ALA A 41 -4.29 -13.87 2.80
C ALA A 41 -3.74 -14.53 4.06
N ARG A 42 -2.85 -15.50 3.87
CA ARG A 42 -2.12 -16.18 4.95
C ARG A 42 -0.82 -15.47 5.32
N ILE A 43 -0.33 -14.60 4.44
CA ILE A 43 0.93 -13.87 4.58
C ILE A 43 0.66 -12.39 4.40
N LEU A 44 1.19 -11.57 5.31
CA LEU A 44 1.15 -10.11 5.24
C LEU A 44 2.52 -9.59 4.80
N LEU A 45 2.56 -8.82 3.71
CA LEU A 45 3.75 -8.06 3.30
C LEU A 45 3.57 -6.59 3.73
N ALA A 46 4.43 -6.12 4.63
CA ALA A 46 4.43 -4.75 5.11
C ALA A 46 5.75 -4.07 4.75
N SER A 47 5.68 -2.82 4.29
CA SER A 47 6.83 -1.96 4.00
C SER A 47 6.79 -0.69 4.85
N GLN A 48 7.89 0.07 4.84
CA GLN A 48 8.00 1.30 5.64
C GLN A 48 7.03 2.39 5.17
N ALA A 49 7.14 2.79 3.91
CA ALA A 49 6.36 3.87 3.31
C ALA A 49 6.42 3.78 1.77
N PRO A 50 5.40 4.30 1.06
CA PRO A 50 5.44 4.35 -0.40
C PRO A 50 6.49 5.34 -0.91
N GLY A 51 7.42 4.87 -1.75
CA GLY A 51 8.27 5.75 -2.55
C GLY A 51 7.49 6.42 -3.69
N SER A 52 8.11 7.37 -4.40
CA SER A 52 7.43 8.16 -5.45
C SER A 52 6.80 7.30 -6.56
N LYS A 53 7.45 6.20 -6.98
CA LYS A 53 6.89 5.29 -7.99
C LYS A 53 5.61 4.60 -7.50
N VAL A 54 5.60 4.14 -6.25
CA VAL A 54 4.43 3.53 -5.60
C VAL A 54 3.33 4.56 -5.39
N HIS A 55 3.69 5.80 -5.03
CA HIS A 55 2.73 6.89 -4.91
C HIS A 55 2.04 7.20 -6.25
N LEU A 56 2.78 7.19 -7.36
CA LEU A 56 2.22 7.41 -8.70
C LEU A 56 1.37 6.23 -9.18
N SER A 57 1.82 4.99 -8.98
CA SER A 57 1.07 3.80 -9.41
C SER A 57 -0.18 3.55 -8.56
N GLY A 58 -0.12 3.88 -7.27
CA GLY A 58 -1.14 3.47 -6.29
C GLY A 58 -1.14 1.98 -5.98
N MET A 59 -0.13 1.23 -6.43
CA MET A 59 0.04 -0.20 -6.18
C MET A 59 1.30 -0.45 -5.35
N PRO A 60 1.21 -1.26 -4.27
CA PRO A 60 2.36 -1.54 -3.42
C PRO A 60 3.41 -2.33 -4.21
N PHE A 61 4.69 -2.12 -3.89
CA PHE A 61 5.81 -2.90 -4.46
C PHE A 61 5.97 -2.81 -6.00
N THR A 62 5.53 -1.72 -6.64
CA THR A 62 5.80 -1.44 -8.07
C THR A 62 7.10 -0.68 -8.31
N ASP A 63 8.03 -0.71 -7.36
CA ASP A 63 9.33 -0.07 -7.47
C ASP A 63 10.47 -1.10 -7.31
N ALA A 64 11.71 -0.63 -7.33
CA ALA A 64 12.89 -1.49 -7.25
C ALA A 64 12.94 -2.32 -5.94
N SER A 65 12.25 -1.90 -4.87
CA SER A 65 12.14 -2.71 -3.66
C SER A 65 11.24 -3.92 -3.88
N GLY A 66 10.16 -3.75 -4.65
CA GLY A 66 9.28 -4.85 -5.05
C GLY A 66 9.92 -5.81 -6.04
N ASP A 67 10.73 -5.31 -6.97
CA ASP A 67 11.52 -6.17 -7.88
C ASP A 67 12.44 -7.11 -7.08
N ARG A 68 13.17 -6.54 -6.09
CA ARG A 68 14.03 -7.32 -5.19
C ARG A 68 13.23 -8.30 -4.33
N LEU A 69 12.10 -7.87 -3.77
CA LEU A 69 11.26 -8.73 -2.95
C LEU A 69 10.74 -9.94 -3.73
N ARG A 70 10.25 -9.74 -4.95
CA ARG A 70 9.81 -10.84 -5.83
C ARG A 70 10.94 -11.80 -6.17
N SER A 71 12.14 -11.27 -6.42
CA SER A 71 13.34 -12.10 -6.60
C SER A 71 13.65 -12.96 -5.38
N TRP A 72 13.57 -12.40 -4.17
CA TRP A 72 13.81 -13.17 -2.93
C TRP A 72 12.76 -14.24 -2.68
N LEU A 73 11.50 -13.93 -2.96
CA LEU A 73 10.39 -14.87 -2.83
C LEU A 73 10.36 -15.92 -3.95
N SER A 74 11.17 -15.73 -5.01
CA SER A 74 11.18 -16.55 -6.21
C SER A 74 9.79 -16.68 -6.86
N VAL A 75 9.09 -15.55 -6.98
CA VAL A 75 7.76 -15.46 -7.60
C VAL A 75 7.74 -14.47 -8.76
N THR A 76 6.87 -14.71 -9.73
CA THR A 76 6.58 -13.79 -10.83
C THR A 76 5.81 -12.54 -10.36
N SER A 77 5.66 -11.55 -11.23
CA SER A 77 4.82 -10.39 -10.92
C SER A 77 3.36 -10.79 -10.78
N GLU A 78 2.91 -11.69 -11.65
CA GLU A 78 1.55 -12.22 -11.67
C GLU A 78 1.24 -12.95 -10.36
N GLU A 79 2.08 -13.91 -9.95
CA GLU A 79 1.92 -14.64 -8.66
C GLU A 79 1.99 -13.73 -7.44
N PHE A 80 2.70 -12.60 -7.52
CA PHE A 80 2.82 -11.66 -6.42
C PHE A 80 1.56 -10.79 -6.25
N TYR A 81 0.79 -10.57 -7.31
CA TYR A 81 -0.38 -9.66 -7.31
C TYR A 81 -1.73 -10.35 -7.48
N ASP A 82 -1.76 -11.64 -7.81
CA ASP A 82 -2.95 -12.52 -7.71
C ASP A 82 -3.38 -12.70 -6.24
#